data_AF-A0A937NG55-F1
#
_entry.id   AF-A0A937NG55-F1
#
_cell.length_a   1.000
_cell.length_b   1.000
_cell.length_c   1.000
_cell.angle_alpha   90.00
_cell.angle_beta   90.00
_cell.angle_gamma   90.00
#
_symmetry.space_group_name_H-M   'P 1'
#
loop_
_entity.id
_entity.type
_entity.pdbx_description
1 polymer ?
#
loop_
_entity_poly.entity_id
_entity_poly.type
_entity_poly.pdbx_seq_one_letter_code
_entity_poly.pdbx_strand_id
1 'polypeptide(L)'
;MEQEPINLNTKIKKEFSLWAEGKHIDFWSVNHTLAGGVIAGVSILSYVPFWTSIIVLFSLTIIWEIYETVKDIHETTENRIVDVIVAVIGYVGMYTTMKAEVLNNVILFSIVTISFITLNILGNMAYRKRQKELKQ
;
A
#
# COMPACT_ATOMS: atom_id res chain seq x y z
N MET A 1 -35.22 -26.26 -15.31
CA MET A 1 -34.36 -25.20 -14.74
C MET A 1 -33.03 -25.28 -15.46
N GLU A 2 -32.89 -24.46 -16.49
CA GLU A 2 -31.68 -24.37 -17.29
C GLU A 2 -30.70 -23.48 -16.51
N GLN A 3 -29.57 -24.03 -16.07
CA GLN A 3 -28.53 -23.24 -15.42
C GLN A 3 -27.90 -22.35 -16.49
N GLU A 4 -28.02 -21.03 -16.34
CA GLU A 4 -27.32 -20.10 -17.23
C GLU A 4 -25.82 -20.42 -17.26
N PRO A 5 -25.18 -20.42 -18.44
CA PRO A 5 -23.76 -20.72 -18.54
C PRO A 5 -22.96 -19.66 -17.81
N ILE A 6 -22.23 -20.08 -16.77
CA ILE A 6 -21.28 -19.23 -16.06
C ILE A 6 -20.27 -18.70 -17.09
N ASN A 7 -20.35 -17.40 -17.36
CA ASN A 7 -19.39 -16.73 -18.23
C ASN A 7 -18.02 -16.71 -17.53
N LEU A 8 -17.17 -17.68 -17.87
CA LEU A 8 -15.81 -17.83 -17.33
C LEU A 8 -14.96 -16.57 -17.54
N ASN A 9 -15.24 -15.79 -18.58
CA ASN A 9 -14.50 -14.56 -18.90
C ASN A 9 -14.76 -13.42 -17.90
N THR A 10 -15.97 -13.30 -17.36
CA THR A 10 -16.27 -12.33 -16.28
C THR A 10 -15.71 -12.78 -14.94
N LYS A 11 -15.62 -14.09 -14.69
CA LYS A 11 -15.06 -14.64 -13.44
C LYS A 11 -13.53 -14.46 -13.38
N ILE A 12 -12.82 -14.77 -14.47
CA ILE A 12 -11.36 -14.60 -14.58
C ILE A 12 -10.96 -13.12 -14.47
N LYS A 13 -11.73 -12.20 -15.05
CA LYS A 13 -11.50 -10.75 -14.92
C LYS A 13 -11.63 -10.24 -13.47
N LYS A 14 -12.45 -10.89 -12.66
CA LYS A 14 -12.71 -10.52 -11.26
C LYS A 14 -11.64 -11.07 -10.32
N GLU A 15 -11.09 -12.25 -10.62
CA GLU A 15 -10.06 -12.93 -9.82
C GLU A 15 -8.62 -12.40 -10.05
N PHE A 16 -8.35 -11.68 -11.15
CA PHE A 16 -7.01 -11.17 -11.51
C PHE A 16 -6.88 -9.64 -11.57
N SER A 17 -7.74 -8.89 -10.88
CA SER A 17 -7.38 -7.50 -10.60
C SER A 17 -6.37 -7.52 -9.46
N LEU A 18 -5.07 -7.40 -9.75
CA LEU A 18 -4.00 -7.32 -8.74
C LEU A 18 -4.26 -6.26 -7.65
N TRP A 19 -5.08 -5.27 -7.99
CA TRP A 19 -5.51 -4.15 -7.17
C TRP A 19 -6.94 -4.30 -6.60
N ALA A 20 -7.61 -5.43 -6.84
CA ALA A 20 -8.84 -5.76 -6.14
C ALA A 20 -8.49 -6.28 -4.76
N GLU A 21 -9.34 -5.96 -3.80
CA GLU A 21 -9.19 -6.29 -2.40
C GLU A 21 -8.89 -7.79 -2.22
N GLY A 22 -7.71 -8.07 -1.68
CA GLY A 22 -7.34 -9.40 -1.24
C GLY A 22 -7.87 -9.65 0.18
N LYS A 23 -8.07 -10.91 0.55
CA LYS A 23 -8.55 -11.23 1.91
C LYS A 23 -7.52 -10.90 3.00
N HIS A 24 -6.23 -10.93 2.68
CA HIS A 24 -5.14 -10.79 3.67
C HIS A 24 -3.90 -10.04 3.16
N ILE A 25 -3.54 -10.17 1.87
CA ILE A 25 -2.43 -9.46 1.25
C ILE A 25 -2.85 -9.15 -0.19
N ASP A 26 -2.72 -7.90 -0.59
CA ASP A 26 -2.87 -7.48 -1.97
C ASP A 26 -1.77 -6.48 -2.39
N PHE A 27 -1.89 -5.89 -3.57
CA PHE A 27 -0.92 -4.89 -4.03
C PHE A 27 -0.97 -3.58 -3.22
N TRP A 28 -2.04 -3.30 -2.47
CA TRP A 28 -2.08 -2.18 -1.53
C TRP A 28 -1.16 -2.44 -0.35
N SER A 29 -1.07 -3.67 0.16
CA SER A 29 -0.10 -4.02 1.21
C SER A 29 1.36 -3.75 0.79
N VAL A 30 1.68 -3.88 -0.51
CA VAL A 30 2.98 -3.47 -1.06
C VAL A 30 3.15 -1.95 -1.01
N ASN A 31 2.11 -1.18 -1.35
CA ASN A 31 2.14 0.28 -1.20
C ASN A 31 2.36 0.70 0.25
N HIS A 32 1.70 0.06 1.22
CA HIS A 32 1.89 0.34 2.65
C HIS A 32 3.31 0.03 3.11
N THR A 33 3.87 -1.10 2.68
CA THR A 33 5.28 -1.45 2.93
C THR A 33 6.21 -0.37 2.40
N LEU A 34 6.02 0.06 1.15
CA LEU A 34 6.83 1.11 0.54
C LEU A 34 6.64 2.48 1.22
N ALA A 35 5.42 2.82 1.66
CA ALA A 35 5.14 4.03 2.43
C ALA A 35 5.96 4.07 3.73
N GLY A 36 6.01 2.94 4.45
CA GLY A 36 6.89 2.78 5.61
C GLY A 36 8.35 3.04 5.26
N GLY A 37 8.82 2.47 4.15
CA GLY A 37 10.17 2.71 3.63
C GLY A 37 10.44 4.19 3.30
N VAL A 38 9.50 4.88 2.66
CA VAL A 38 9.62 6.32 2.38
C VAL A 38 9.75 7.12 3.68
N ILE A 39 8.93 6.83 4.69
CA ILE A 39 8.98 7.53 5.99
C ILE A 39 10.31 7.26 6.71
N ALA A 40 10.83 6.03 6.66
CA ALA A 40 12.15 5.70 7.19
C ALA A 40 13.26 6.48 6.46
N GLY A 41 13.19 6.54 5.13
CA GLY A 41 14.15 7.29 4.32
C GLY A 41 14.15 8.78 4.63
N VAL A 42 12.97 9.39 4.73
CA VAL A 42 12.83 10.78 5.20
C VAL A 42 13.43 10.93 6.58
N SER A 43 13.15 10.02 7.52
CA SER A 43 13.68 10.07 8.89
C SER A 43 15.21 10.08 8.92
N ILE A 44 15.85 9.19 8.16
CA ILE A 44 17.32 9.10 8.12
C ILE A 44 17.93 10.33 7.46
N LEU A 45 17.42 10.76 6.31
CA LEU A 45 17.98 11.88 5.53
C LEU A 45 17.78 13.24 6.21
N SER A 46 16.72 13.38 7.02
CA SER A 46 16.42 14.60 7.79
C SER A 46 16.89 14.55 9.24
N TYR A 47 17.58 13.47 9.65
CA TYR A 47 18.05 13.25 11.02
C TYR A 47 16.93 13.27 12.09
N VAL A 48 15.70 12.94 11.71
CA VAL A 48 14.58 12.79 12.65
C VAL A 48 14.81 11.52 13.49
N PRO A 49 14.67 11.59 14.82
CA PRO A 49 14.82 10.43 15.69
C PRO A 49 13.84 9.30 15.36
N PHE A 50 14.30 8.05 15.54
CA PHE A 50 13.53 6.83 15.26
C PHE A 50 12.13 6.84 15.90
N TRP A 51 12.05 7.13 17.21
CA TRP A 51 10.77 7.11 17.92
C TRP A 51 9.81 8.19 17.42
N THR A 52 10.34 9.36 17.06
CA THR A 52 9.54 10.45 16.48
C THR A 52 8.96 10.03 15.12
N SER A 53 9.76 9.42 14.24
CA SER A 53 9.27 9.01 12.92
C SER A 53 8.36 7.78 12.97
N ILE A 54 8.51 6.89 13.96
CA ILE A 54 7.52 5.83 14.23
C ILE A 54 6.16 6.41 14.62
N ILE A 55 6.12 7.44 15.48
CA ILE A 55 4.85 8.11 15.84
C ILE A 55 4.22 8.74 14.59
N VAL A 56 5.04 9.37 13.73
CA VAL A 56 4.56 9.92 12.46
C VAL A 56 4.01 8.83 11.54
N LEU A 57 4.71 7.70 11.41
CA LEU A 57 4.25 6.54 10.64
C LEU A 57 2.86 6.08 11.09
N PHE A 58 2.68 5.80 12.39
CA PHE A 58 1.39 5.36 12.93
C PHE A 58 0.29 6.42 12.75
N SER A 59 0.64 7.69 12.92
CA SER A 59 -0.34 8.78 12.72
C SER A 59 -0.81 8.84 11.26
N LEU A 60 0.11 8.71 10.31
CA LEU A 60 -0.21 8.73 8.88
C LEU A 60 -0.99 7.49 8.43
N THR A 61 -0.66 6.30 8.92
CA THR A 61 -1.43 5.09 8.60
C THR A 61 -2.85 5.19 9.15
N ILE A 62 -3.03 5.64 10.40
CA ILE A 62 -4.38 5.86 10.96
C ILE A 62 -5.17 6.89 10.15
N ILE A 63 -4.55 8.00 9.75
CA ILE A 63 -5.21 9.03 8.92
C ILE A 63 -5.62 8.43 7.57
N TRP A 64 -4.80 7.57 6.97
CA TRP A 64 -5.11 6.90 5.73
C TRP A 64 -6.32 5.96 5.85
N GLU A 65 -6.37 5.13 6.89
CA GLU A 65 -7.51 4.25 7.17
C GLU A 65 -8.82 5.02 7.38
N ILE A 66 -8.74 6.18 8.04
CA ILE A 66 -9.88 7.09 8.20
C ILE A 66 -10.31 7.64 6.84
N TYR A 67 -9.37 8.06 6.00
CA TYR A 67 -9.66 8.55 4.65
C TYR A 67 -10.36 7.49 3.79
N GLU A 68 -9.91 6.24 3.84
CA GLU A 68 -10.54 5.13 3.09
C GLU A 68 -11.96 4.85 3.57
N THR A 69 -12.16 4.88 4.90
CA THR A 69 -13.50 4.76 5.50
C THR A 69 -14.43 5.87 4.99
N VAL A 70 -13.95 7.11 4.90
CA VAL A 70 -14.73 8.25 4.38
C VAL A 70 -15.01 8.13 2.87
N LYS A 71 -14.21 7.37 2.13
CA LYS A 71 -14.38 7.14 0.69
C LYS A 71 -15.18 5.90 0.34
N ASP A 72 -15.78 5.24 1.32
CA ASP A 72 -16.47 3.95 1.18
C ASP A 72 -15.60 2.90 0.48
N ILE A 73 -14.28 2.97 0.71
CA ILE A 73 -13.36 1.88 0.37
C ILE A 73 -13.51 0.89 1.52
N HIS A 74 -14.44 -0.04 1.34
CA HIS A 74 -14.82 -1.01 2.36
C HIS A 74 -13.84 -2.16 2.38
N GLU A 75 -12.73 -1.98 3.09
CA GLU A 75 -11.84 -3.09 3.40
C GLU A 75 -12.23 -3.80 4.70
N THR A 76 -11.97 -5.10 4.78
CA THR A 76 -12.13 -5.83 6.05
C THR A 76 -11.22 -5.26 7.14
N THR A 77 -11.69 -5.23 8.39
CA THR A 77 -10.89 -4.78 9.55
C THR A 77 -9.55 -5.54 9.67
N GLU A 78 -9.52 -6.80 9.24
CA GLU A 78 -8.30 -7.61 9.21
C GLU A 78 -7.26 -7.04 8.24
N ASN A 79 -7.67 -6.57 7.06
CA ASN A 79 -6.77 -5.98 6.06
C ASN A 79 -6.08 -4.72 6.59
N ARG A 80 -6.86 -3.83 7.18
CA ARG A 80 -6.36 -2.58 7.80
C ARG A 80 -5.27 -2.81 8.84
N ILE A 81 -5.43 -3.86 9.66
CA ILE A 81 -4.42 -4.25 10.65
C ILE A 81 -3.16 -4.74 9.94
N VAL A 82 -3.31 -5.57 8.91
CA VAL A 82 -2.18 -6.06 8.10
C VAL A 82 -1.45 -4.88 7.45
N ASP A 83 -2.15 -3.90 6.91
CA ASP A 83 -1.56 -2.73 6.25
C ASP A 83 -0.71 -1.87 7.18
N VAL A 84 -1.16 -1.68 8.42
CA VAL A 84 -0.34 -1.05 9.47
C VAL A 84 0.89 -1.89 9.79
N ILE A 85 0.75 -3.22 9.94
CA ILE A 85 1.86 -4.12 10.26
C ILE A 85 2.91 -4.11 9.14
N VAL A 86 2.50 -4.24 7.87
CA VAL A 86 3.43 -4.26 6.74
C VAL A 86 4.09 -2.89 6.53
N ALA A 87 3.40 -1.78 6.83
CA ALA A 87 4.02 -0.46 6.84
C ALA A 87 5.14 -0.36 7.89
N VAL A 88 4.92 -0.89 9.10
CA VAL A 88 5.96 -0.96 10.14
C VAL A 88 7.13 -1.86 9.70
N ILE A 89 6.85 -3.01 9.10
CA ILE A 89 7.88 -3.92 8.56
C ILE A 89 8.72 -3.19 7.49
N GLY A 90 8.07 -2.51 6.55
CA GLY A 90 8.74 -1.73 5.50
C GLY A 90 9.59 -0.60 6.06
N TYR A 91 9.09 0.11 7.07
CA TYR A 91 9.85 1.13 7.78
C TYR A 91 11.09 0.54 8.45
N VAL A 92 10.95 -0.51 9.26
CA VAL A 92 12.06 -1.12 10.00
C VAL A 92 13.10 -1.67 9.03
N GLY A 93 12.68 -2.38 7.98
CA GLY A 93 13.56 -2.93 6.96
C GLY A 93 14.36 -1.85 6.22
N MET A 94 13.72 -0.75 5.83
CA MET A 94 14.42 0.37 5.19
C MET A 94 15.36 1.07 6.17
N TYR A 95 14.90 1.36 7.39
CA TYR A 95 15.70 2.04 8.41
C TYR A 95 16.99 1.29 8.73
N THR A 96 16.90 -0.03 8.95
CA THR A 96 18.07 -0.86 9.24
C THR A 96 18.99 -0.98 8.03
N THR A 97 18.45 -1.15 6.83
CA THR A 97 19.23 -1.23 5.59
C THR A 97 20.02 0.06 5.33
N MET A 98 19.40 1.23 5.52
CA MET A 98 20.05 2.53 5.36
C MET A 98 21.10 2.78 6.45
N LYS A 99 20.85 2.36 7.69
CA LYS A 99 21.83 2.44 8.79
C LYS A 99 23.03 1.51 8.59
N ALA A 100 22.82 0.37 7.95
CA ALA A 100 23.87 -0.56 7.57
C ALA A 100 24.65 -0.12 6.32
N GLU A 101 24.24 0.99 5.67
CA GLU A 101 24.90 1.57 4.50
C GLU A 101 25.11 0.56 3.36
N VAL A 102 24.18 -0.39 3.20
CA VAL A 102 24.24 -1.45 2.17
C VAL A 102 24.27 -0.86 0.75
N LEU A 103 23.62 0.29 0.57
CA LEU A 103 23.62 1.10 -0.63
C LEU A 103 23.69 2.58 -0.23
N ASN A 104 24.11 3.45 -1.15
CA ASN A 104 23.98 4.90 -0.93
C ASN A 104 22.52 5.26 -0.57
N ASN A 105 22.36 5.91 0.58
CA ASN A 105 21.05 6.21 1.17
C ASN A 105 20.16 7.06 0.26
N VAL A 106 20.73 7.98 -0.51
CA VAL A 106 19.96 8.81 -1.46
C VAL A 106 19.46 7.96 -2.63
N ILE A 107 20.29 7.07 -3.16
CA ILE A 107 19.89 6.15 -4.24
C ILE A 107 18.80 5.19 -3.75
N LEU A 108 18.99 4.54 -2.60
CA LEU A 108 18.01 3.62 -2.04
C LEU A 108 16.67 4.31 -1.78
N PHE A 109 16.69 5.49 -1.15
CA PHE A 109 15.50 6.30 -0.94
C PHE A 109 14.80 6.67 -2.24
N SER A 110 15.57 7.02 -3.27
CA SER A 110 15.01 7.40 -4.58
C SER A 110 14.31 6.22 -5.25
N ILE A 111 14.92 5.02 -5.22
CA ILE A 111 14.32 3.79 -5.77
C ILE A 111 12.99 3.50 -5.07
N VAL A 112 12.98 3.44 -3.74
CA VAL A 112 11.78 3.14 -2.95
C VAL A 112 10.68 4.18 -3.17
N THR A 113 11.04 5.47 -3.22
CA THR A 113 10.09 6.57 -3.45
C THR A 113 9.48 6.51 -4.85
N ILE A 114 10.28 6.26 -5.88
CA ILE A 114 9.79 6.12 -7.25
C ILE A 114 8.85 4.92 -7.35
N SER A 115 9.23 3.77 -6.79
CA SER A 115 8.37 2.58 -6.75
C SER A 115 7.04 2.86 -6.04
N PHE A 116 7.07 3.54 -4.90
CA PHE A 116 5.88 3.95 -4.14
C PHE A 116 4.94 4.82 -4.98
N ILE A 117 5.48 5.86 -5.63
CA ILE A 117 4.69 6.77 -6.46
C ILE A 117 4.10 6.03 -7.66
N THR A 118 4.89 5.22 -8.36
CA THR A 118 4.43 4.45 -9.52
C THR A 118 3.29 3.52 -9.15
N LEU A 119 3.44 2.75 -8.07
CA LEU A 119 2.40 1.81 -7.65
C LEU A 119 1.14 2.51 -7.16
N ASN A 120 1.24 3.66 -6.49
CA ASN A 120 0.07 4.46 -6.12
C ASN A 120 -0.69 4.99 -7.35
N ILE A 121 0.02 5.47 -8.38
CA ILE A 121 -0.61 5.91 -9.64
C ILE A 121 -1.36 4.75 -10.28
N LEU A 122 -0.73 3.57 -10.38
CA LEU A 122 -1.35 2.37 -10.95
C LEU A 122 -2.57 1.90 -10.16
N GLY A 123 -2.48 1.87 -8.82
CA GLY A 123 -3.58 1.50 -7.94
C GLY A 123 -4.77 2.45 -8.06
N ASN A 124 -4.53 3.76 -8.08
CA ASN A 124 -5.58 4.76 -8.27
C ASN A 124 -6.22 4.69 -9.68
N MET A 125 -5.43 4.42 -10.73
CA MET A 125 -5.97 4.19 -12.08
C MET A 125 -6.90 2.96 -12.10
N ALA A 126 -6.47 1.86 -11.47
CA ALA A 126 -7.27 0.64 -11.37
C ALA A 126 -8.56 0.88 -10.57
N TYR A 127 -8.48 1.57 -9.43
CA TYR A 127 -9.64 1.97 -8.63
C TYR A 127 -10.64 2.79 -9.43
N ARG A 128 -10.20 3.84 -10.12
CA ARG A 128 -11.06 4.70 -10.94
C ARG A 128 -11.73 3.95 -12.09
N LYS A 129 -11.03 2.99 -12.70
CA LYS A 129 -11.59 2.15 -13.74
C LYS A 129 -12.75 1.30 -13.21
N ARG A 130 -12.57 0.63 -12.07
CA ARG A 130 -13.63 -0.16 -11.41
C ARG A 130 -14.84 0.69 -11.04
N GLN A 131 -14.60 1.88 -10.49
CA GLN A 131 -15.68 2.81 -10.12
C GLN A 131 -16.51 3.30 -11.31
N LYS A 132 -15.93 3.36 -12.52
CA LYS A 132 -16.68 3.68 -13.75
C LYS A 132 -17.52 2.49 -14.22
N GLU A 133 -16.95 1.28 -14.18
CA GLU A 133 -17.63 0.04 -14.59
C GLU A 133 -18.84 -0.28 -13.68
N LEU A 134 -18.79 0.08 -12.39
CA LEU A 134 -19.90 -0.10 -11.44
C LEU A 134 -21.05 0.90 -11.59
N LYS A 135 -20.85 2.00 -12.32
CA LYS A 135 -21.85 3.06 -12.56
C LYS A 135 -22.56 2.94 -13.91
N GLN A 136 -22.16 1.96 -14.74
CA GLN A 136 -22.77 1.63 -16.03
C GLN A 136 -23.72 0.45 -15.86
#